data_AF-A0A8T6P2G4-F1
#
_entry.id   AF-A0A8T6P2G4-F1
#
_cell.length_a   1.000
_cell.length_b   1.000
_cell.length_c   1.000
_cell.angle_alpha   90.00
_cell.angle_beta   90.00
_cell.angle_gamma   90.00
#
_symmetry.space_group_name_H-M   'P 1'
#
loop_
_entity.id
_entity.type
_entity.pdbx_description
1 polymer ?
#
loop_
_entity_poly.entity_id
_entity_poly.type
_entity_poly.pdbx_seq_one_letter_code
_entity_poly.pdbx_strand_id
1 'polypeptide(L)'
;MYVVCQLAASPAEYGRKFHFAIKLIDQDATQEIVKLASNATVPTKTGVRQQHLNFLFKLNHVRFPAPGVYEFTILIDNDPKRSIPIFVNQIEEPEPPPST
;
A
#
# COMPACT_ATOMS: atom_id res chain seq x y z
N MET A 1 9.99 -0.36 5.46
CA MET A 1 8.59 0.12 5.61
C MET A 1 7.64 -1.08 5.45
N TYR A 2 6.50 -1.10 6.13
CA TYR A 2 5.47 -2.14 5.95
C TYR A 2 4.14 -1.49 5.56
N VAL A 3 3.41 -2.12 4.66
CA VAL A 3 2.04 -1.74 4.31
C VAL A 3 1.13 -2.90 4.69
N VAL A 4 0.13 -2.60 5.51
CA VAL A 4 -0.85 -3.58 6.00
C VAL A 4 -2.21 -3.20 5.45
N CYS A 5 -2.88 -4.14 4.81
CA CYS A 5 -4.23 -3.97 4.30
C CYS A 5 -5.12 -5.11 4.82
N GLN A 6 -6.34 -4.78 5.19
CA GLN A 6 -7.37 -5.76 5.47
C GLN A 6 -8.54 -5.55 4.51
N LEU A 7 -8.94 -6.63 3.84
CA LEU A 7 -10.16 -6.66 3.03
C LEU A 7 -11.24 -7.43 3.76
N ALA A 8 -12.42 -6.83 3.83
CA ALA A 8 -13.64 -7.44 4.32
C ALA A 8 -14.47 -7.94 3.14
N ALA A 9 -14.76 -9.24 3.09
CA ALA A 9 -15.57 -9.85 2.04
C ALA A 9 -16.87 -10.39 2.61
N SER A 10 -17.98 -10.10 1.92
CA SER A 10 -19.30 -10.61 2.27
C SER A 10 -19.48 -12.06 1.79
N PRO A 11 -20.50 -12.79 2.26
CA PRO A 11 -20.81 -14.14 1.77
C PRO A 11 -21.06 -14.22 0.26
N ALA A 12 -21.55 -13.13 -0.35
CA ALA A 12 -21.78 -13.07 -1.79
C ALA A 12 -20.49 -13.12 -2.62
N GLU A 13 -19.33 -12.88 -2.00
CA GLU A 13 -18.03 -12.85 -2.67
C GLU A 13 -17.21 -14.14 -2.44
N TYR A 14 -17.78 -15.14 -1.76
CA TYR A 14 -17.06 -16.38 -1.47
C TYR A 14 -16.63 -17.12 -2.74
N GLY A 15 -15.39 -17.58 -2.76
CA GLY A 15 -14.78 -18.20 -3.92
C GLY A 15 -14.39 -17.23 -5.05
N ARG A 16 -14.73 -15.93 -4.93
CA ARG A 16 -14.31 -14.92 -5.90
C ARG A 16 -12.79 -14.83 -5.92
N LYS A 17 -12.23 -14.96 -7.12
CA LYS A 17 -10.83 -14.63 -7.42
C LYS A 17 -10.76 -13.16 -7.79
N PHE A 18 -9.75 -12.46 -7.29
CA PHE A 18 -9.53 -11.06 -7.61
C PHE A 18 -8.03 -10.77 -7.67
N HIS A 19 -7.69 -9.75 -8.45
CA HIS A 19 -6.35 -9.21 -8.53
C HIS A 19 -6.21 -8.09 -7.51
N PHE A 20 -5.33 -8.28 -6.53
CA PHE A 20 -5.02 -7.26 -5.54
C PHE A 20 -3.72 -6.55 -5.93
N ALA A 21 -3.72 -5.22 -5.91
CA ALA A 21 -2.50 -4.45 -6.12
C ALA A 21 -2.38 -3.27 -5.15
N ILE A 22 -1.13 -2.90 -4.87
CA ILE A 22 -0.77 -1.66 -4.19
C ILE A 22 0.20 -0.92 -5.08
N LYS A 23 -0.09 0.35 -5.30
CA LYS A 23 0.80 1.28 -5.98
C LYS A 23 1.25 2.36 -5.01
N LEU A 24 2.49 2.80 -5.15
CA LEU A 24 3.00 4.02 -4.53
C LEU A 24 3.33 4.99 -5.66
N ILE A 25 2.64 6.11 -5.72
CA ILE A 25 2.80 7.13 -6.75
C ILE A 25 3.24 8.46 -6.13
N ASP A 26 3.94 9.28 -6.90
CA ASP A 26 4.26 10.66 -6.53
C ASP A 26 3.03 11.57 -6.60
N GLN A 27 3.16 12.78 -6.04
CA GLN A 27 2.10 13.78 -5.97
C GLN A 27 1.48 14.11 -7.33
N ASP A 28 2.30 14.11 -8.38
CA ASP A 28 1.90 14.49 -9.73
C ASP A 28 1.41 13.29 -10.56
N ALA A 29 1.36 12.09 -9.94
CA ALA A 29 1.05 10.82 -10.60
C ALA A 29 1.90 10.54 -11.84
N THR A 30 3.11 11.10 -11.91
CA THR A 30 4.04 10.94 -13.02
C THR A 30 4.91 9.71 -12.85
N GLN A 31 5.17 9.30 -11.61
CA GLN A 31 6.06 8.19 -11.31
C GLN A 31 5.42 7.18 -10.35
N GLU A 32 5.42 5.91 -10.78
CA GLU A 32 5.12 4.77 -9.91
C GLU A 32 6.43 4.30 -9.25
N ILE A 33 6.55 4.53 -7.94
CA ILE A 33 7.74 4.15 -7.15
C ILE A 33 7.70 2.68 -6.76
N VAL A 34 6.52 2.17 -6.43
CA VAL A 34 6.31 0.77 -6.07
C VAL A 34 5.05 0.28 -6.73
N LYS A 35 5.12 -0.94 -7.26
CA LYS A 35 3.95 -1.74 -7.62
C LYS A 35 4.09 -3.14 -7.09
N LEU A 36 3.18 -3.51 -6.21
CA LEU A 36 3.04 -4.86 -5.70
C LEU A 36 1.69 -5.39 -6.13
N ALA A 37 1.67 -6.63 -6.60
CA ALA A 37 0.45 -7.26 -7.06
C ALA A 37 0.44 -8.73 -6.66
N SER A 38 -0.75 -9.24 -6.34
CA SER A 38 -0.97 -10.64 -6.01
C SER A 38 -2.38 -11.05 -6.41
N ASN A 39 -2.55 -12.30 -6.81
CA ASN A 39 -3.86 -12.88 -7.01
C ASN A 39 -4.33 -13.49 -5.70
N ALA A 40 -5.57 -13.18 -5.31
CA ALA A 40 -6.18 -13.69 -4.09
C ALA A 40 -7.54 -14.33 -4.38
N THR A 41 -7.98 -15.19 -3.48
CA THR A 41 -9.31 -15.80 -3.52
C THR A 41 -9.97 -15.61 -2.18
N VAL A 42 -11.23 -15.18 -2.17
CA VAL A 42 -12.01 -15.11 -0.93
C VAL A 42 -12.30 -16.53 -0.44
N PRO A 43 -11.80 -16.93 0.74
CA PRO A 43 -12.02 -18.27 1.25
C PRO A 43 -13.50 -18.47 1.60
N THR A 44 -14.03 -19.66 1.30
CA THR A 44 -15.38 -20.04 1.74
C THR A 44 -15.24 -20.70 3.11
N LYS A 45 -15.59 -20.01 4.20
CA LYS A 45 -15.75 -20.65 5.52
C LYS A 45 -17.20 -20.56 5.95
N THR A 46 -17.79 -21.72 6.21
CA THR A 46 -19.15 -21.85 6.75
C THR A 46 -19.23 -21.29 8.16
N GLY A 47 -20.32 -20.59 8.50
CA GLY A 47 -20.62 -20.13 9.86
C GLY A 47 -20.07 -18.76 10.25
N VAL A 48 -19.39 -18.03 9.34
CA VAL A 48 -18.93 -16.66 9.59
C VAL A 48 -19.69 -15.68 8.71
N ARG A 49 -20.14 -14.55 9.27
CA ARG A 49 -20.89 -13.53 8.51
C ARG A 49 -20.01 -12.74 7.53
N GLN A 50 -18.71 -12.65 7.79
CA GLN A 50 -17.77 -11.85 6.99
C GLN A 50 -16.36 -12.47 7.05
N GLN A 51 -15.67 -12.51 5.92
CA GLN A 51 -14.28 -12.97 5.87
C GLN A 51 -13.34 -11.78 5.86
N HIS A 52 -12.23 -11.89 6.58
CA HIS A 52 -11.18 -10.88 6.59
C HIS A 52 -9.92 -11.47 5.96
N LEU A 53 -9.42 -10.83 4.90
CA LEU A 53 -8.15 -11.17 4.28
C LEU A 53 -7.13 -10.10 4.66
N ASN A 54 -6.02 -10.51 5.29
CA ASN A 54 -4.96 -9.62 5.69
C ASN A 54 -3.79 -9.75 4.72
N PHE A 55 -3.32 -8.62 4.20
CA PHE A 55 -2.16 -8.54 3.34
C PHE A 55 -1.08 -7.72 4.03
N LEU A 56 0.10 -8.32 4.20
CA LEU A 56 1.27 -7.69 4.78
C LEU A 56 2.37 -7.62 3.71
N PHE A 57 2.73 -6.40 3.32
CA PHE A 57 3.80 -6.18 2.36
C PHE A 57 4.99 -5.50 3.03
N LYS A 58 6.16 -6.10 2.88
CA LYS A 58 7.42 -5.50 3.29
C LYS A 58 8.02 -4.75 2.12
N LEU A 59 8.11 -3.43 2.25
CA LEU A 59 8.75 -2.55 1.29
C LEU A 59 10.22 -2.36 1.66
N ASN A 60 11.09 -3.00 0.88
CA ASN A 60 12.54 -2.97 1.03
C ASN A 60 13.15 -1.98 0.03
N HIS A 61 14.13 -1.20 0.50
CA HIS A 61 14.91 -0.28 -0.34
C HIS A 61 14.09 0.71 -1.18
N VAL A 62 12.91 1.12 -0.69
CA VAL A 62 12.13 2.19 -1.31
C VAL A 62 12.93 3.48 -1.23
N ARG A 63 13.14 4.12 -2.39
CA ARG A 63 13.79 5.43 -2.51
C ARG A 63 12.76 6.43 -3.00
N PHE A 64 12.65 7.54 -2.29
CA PHE A 64 11.82 8.67 -2.67
C PHE A 64 12.71 9.67 -3.42
N PRO A 65 12.43 9.98 -4.70
CA PRO A 65 13.28 10.86 -5.50
C PRO A 65 13.39 12.28 -4.94
N ALA A 66 12.32 12.79 -4.34
CA ALA A 66 12.23 14.14 -3.80
C ALA A 66 11.42 14.17 -2.50
N PRO A 67 11.62 15.16 -1.62
CA PRO A 67 10.66 15.44 -0.56
C PRO A 67 9.32 15.86 -1.18
N GLY A 68 8.21 15.47 -0.55
CA GLY A 68 6.87 15.74 -1.06
C GLY A 68 5.81 14.76 -0.57
N VAL A 69 4.62 14.88 -1.15
CA VAL A 69 3.51 13.96 -0.90
C VAL A 69 3.60 12.78 -1.87
N TYR A 70 3.40 11.58 -1.35
CA TYR A 70 3.22 10.38 -2.15
C TYR A 70 1.93 9.71 -1.74
N GLU A 71 1.39 8.84 -2.58
CA GLU A 71 0.13 8.17 -2.31
C GLU A 71 0.25 6.65 -2.47
N PHE A 72 -0.14 5.91 -1.43
CA PHE A 72 -0.42 4.49 -1.56
C PHE A 72 -1.85 4.30 -2.06
N THR A 73 -2.01 3.74 -3.26
CA THR A 73 -3.31 3.37 -3.81
C THR A 73 -3.48 1.85 -3.75
N ILE A 74 -4.57 1.39 -3.13
CA ILE A 74 -4.97 -0.01 -3.05
C ILE A 74 -6.00 -0.28 -4.13
N LEU A 75 -5.75 -1.28 -4.97
CA LEU A 75 -6.60 -1.66 -6.09
C LEU A 75 -7.10 -3.10 -5.95
N ILE A 76 -8.36 -3.31 -6.35
CA ILE A 76 -8.95 -4.63 -6.56
C ILE A 76 -9.45 -4.69 -7.99
N ASP A 77 -8.98 -5.64 -8.78
CA ASP A 77 -9.30 -5.79 -10.19
C ASP A 77 -9.04 -4.49 -10.99
N ASN A 78 -7.92 -3.82 -10.69
CA ASN A 78 -7.50 -2.51 -11.21
C ASN A 78 -8.40 -1.32 -10.83
N ASP A 79 -9.42 -1.54 -10.00
CA ASP A 79 -10.28 -0.48 -9.50
C ASP A 79 -9.74 0.05 -8.16
N PRO A 80 -9.39 1.35 -8.05
CA PRO A 80 -8.90 1.94 -6.81
C PRO A 80 -9.99 1.91 -5.73
N LYS A 81 -9.69 1.26 -4.61
CA LYS A 81 -10.62 1.15 -3.47
C LYS A 81 -10.30 2.15 -2.37
N ARG A 82 -9.01 2.44 -2.18
CA ARG A 82 -8.57 3.40 -1.16
C ARG A 82 -7.21 3.96 -1.49
N SER A 83 -7.01 5.21 -1.09
CA SER A 83 -5.75 5.91 -1.15
C SER A 83 -5.33 6.40 0.23
N ILE A 84 -4.03 6.38 0.52
CA ILE A 84 -3.44 6.87 1.76
C ILE A 84 -2.24 7.74 1.41
N PRO A 85 -2.28 9.05 1.74
CA PRO A 85 -1.14 9.92 1.53
C PRO A 85 -0.03 9.63 2.55
N ILE A 86 1.22 9.78 2.11
CA ILE A 86 2.41 9.80 2.96
C ILE A 86 3.19 11.07 2.67
N PHE A 87 3.81 11.63 3.70
CA PHE A 87 4.59 12.86 3.61
C PHE A 87 6.06 12.50 3.82
N VAL A 88 6.88 12.79 2.81
CA VAL A 88 8.32 12.56 2.85
C VAL A 88 9.01 13.90 3.03
N ASN A 89 9.65 14.08 4.17
CA ASN A 89 10.40 15.29 4.50
C ASN A 89 11.90 15.01 4.37
N GLN A 90 12.64 15.99 3.88
CA GLN A 90 14.09 16.02 3.97
C GLN A 90 14.46 16.69 5.30
N ILE A 91 15.29 16.03 6.10
CA ILE A 91 15.78 16.58 7.37
C ILE A 91 17.18 17.13 7.08
N GLU A 92 17.40 18.42 7.35
CA GLU A 92 18.74 19.00 7.33
C GLU A 92 19.49 18.49 8.57
N GLU A 93 20.68 17.93 8.35
CA GLU A 93 21.55 17.52 9.45
C GLU A 93 22.16 18.79 10.09
N PRO A 94 22.03 18.98 11.42
CA PRO A 94 22.60 20.16 12.06
C PRO A 94 24.12 20.16 11.88
N GLU A 95 24.67 21.30 11.49
CA GLU A 95 26.11 21.47 11.27
C GLU A 95 26.87 21.10 12.56
N PRO A 96 27.89 20.24 12.49
CA PRO A 96 28.66 19.87 13.68
C PRO A 96 29.34 21.12 14.26
N PRO A 97 29.45 21.24 15.60
CA PRO A 97 30.03 22.41 16.22
C PRO A 97 31.48 22.63 15.72
N PRO A 98 31.90 23.89 15.53
CA PRO A 98 33.23 24.20 15.05
C PRO A 98 34.29 23.61 16.01
N SER A 99 35.28 22.94 15.45
CA SER A 99 36.40 22.38 16.21
C SER A 99 37.29 23.54 16.69
N THR A 100 37.31 23.79 18.00
CA THR A 100 38.25 24.72 18.67
C THR A 100 39.58 24.05 18.97
#